data_AF-A0A1I7DV11-F1
#
_entry.id   AF-A0A1I7DV11-F1
#
_cell.length_a   1.000
_cell.length_b   1.000
_cell.length_c   1.000
_cell.angle_alpha   90.00
_cell.angle_beta   90.00
_cell.angle_gamma   90.00
#
_symmetry.space_group_name_H-M   'P 1'
#
loop_
_entity.id
_entity.type
_entity.pdbx_description
1 polymer ?
#
loop_
_entity_poly.entity_id
_entity_poly.type
_entity_poly.pdbx_seq_one_letter_code
_entity_poly.pdbx_strand_id
1 'polypeptide(L)'
;MGWLFYTDRRVQTYADEKAEIARLCTFESDRRKTELVKACKVGSTWYAAAKVTSIDGSPVEDTTYVTDADGSITFGAVFLTRYDDGCWGYKDMEESAGPNESRAPLGLIELLSDLKDPDSYAQDWRQRCRDWAAIPDYQEGDRIKLAAPVTLTDGSTCQIVTATHYRRGRQKRRCYRIEETGGLVRLSKASLAGSELLSSAKGAASPVLAEYLAGRE
;
A
#
# COMPACT_ATOMS: atom_id res chain seq x y z
N MET A 1 -7.42 -12.34 15.27
CA MET A 1 -8.01 -12.77 13.97
C MET A 1 -7.12 -13.82 13.31
N GLY A 2 -7.67 -15.01 13.03
CA GLY A 2 -6.99 -16.14 12.36
C GLY A 2 -7.15 -16.10 10.85
N TRP A 3 -6.62 -17.11 10.15
CA TRP A 3 -6.85 -17.30 8.72
C TRP A 3 -8.11 -18.13 8.49
N LEU A 4 -8.90 -17.75 7.47
CA LEU A 4 -10.04 -18.52 6.99
C LEU A 4 -9.77 -18.98 5.56
N PHE A 5 -9.98 -20.27 5.29
CA PHE A 5 -9.74 -20.88 3.98
C PHE A 5 -11.02 -21.46 3.40
N TYR A 6 -11.24 -21.25 2.10
CA TYR A 6 -12.31 -21.86 1.33
C TYR A 6 -11.81 -23.12 0.65
N THR A 7 -12.25 -24.27 1.15
CA THR A 7 -11.85 -25.60 0.67
C THR A 7 -12.56 -26.02 -0.63
N ASP A 8 -13.61 -25.29 -1.02
CA ASP A 8 -14.39 -25.53 -2.24
C ASP A 8 -13.68 -25.06 -3.53
N ARG A 9 -12.52 -24.39 -3.40
CA ARG A 9 -11.70 -23.86 -4.51
C ARG A 9 -12.49 -22.96 -5.48
N ARG A 10 -13.55 -22.28 -5.02
CA ARG A 10 -14.38 -21.41 -5.87
C ARG A 10 -13.68 -20.10 -6.27
N VAL A 11 -12.70 -19.64 -5.49
CA VAL A 11 -11.96 -18.39 -5.73
C VAL A 11 -10.62 -18.72 -6.39
N GLN A 12 -10.50 -18.56 -7.70
CA GLN A 12 -9.29 -18.94 -8.44
C GLN A 12 -8.65 -17.79 -9.21
N THR A 13 -9.46 -16.81 -9.58
CA THR A 13 -9.03 -15.68 -10.40
C THR A 13 -9.08 -14.38 -9.62
N TYR A 14 -8.41 -13.36 -10.17
CA TYR A 14 -8.52 -12.00 -9.65
C TYR A 14 -9.97 -11.51 -9.59
N ALA A 15 -10.80 -11.89 -10.57
CA ALA A 15 -12.20 -11.50 -10.62
C ALA A 15 -12.99 -12.16 -9.49
N ASP A 16 -12.75 -13.45 -9.22
CA ASP A 16 -13.39 -14.18 -8.12
C ASP A 16 -12.98 -13.60 -6.77
N GLU A 17 -11.68 -13.30 -6.59
CA GLU A 17 -11.20 -12.64 -5.38
C GLU A 17 -11.91 -11.30 -5.17
N LYS A 18 -11.99 -10.47 -6.22
CA LYS A 18 -12.65 -9.17 -6.15
C LYS A 18 -14.12 -9.30 -5.78
N ALA A 19 -14.82 -10.25 -6.38
CA ALA A 19 -16.22 -10.53 -6.09
C ALA A 19 -16.40 -10.97 -4.63
N GLU A 20 -15.50 -11.81 -4.13
CA GLU A 20 -15.56 -12.28 -2.75
C GLU A 20 -15.24 -11.17 -1.74
N ILE A 21 -14.23 -10.33 -2.00
CA ILE A 21 -13.94 -9.15 -1.18
C ILE A 21 -15.13 -8.19 -1.16
N ALA A 22 -15.79 -7.96 -2.29
CA ALA A 22 -17.00 -7.15 -2.35
C ALA A 22 -18.13 -7.76 -1.51
N ARG A 23 -18.32 -9.09 -1.59
CA ARG A 23 -19.29 -9.82 -0.76
C ARG A 23 -18.97 -9.68 0.74
N LEU A 24 -17.70 -9.79 1.13
CA LEU A 24 -17.25 -9.65 2.52
C LEU A 24 -17.44 -8.23 3.06
N CYS A 25 -17.39 -7.23 2.20
CA CYS A 25 -17.65 -5.82 2.55
C CYS A 25 -19.13 -5.41 2.43
N THR A 26 -20.02 -6.34 2.06
CA THR A 26 -21.45 -6.04 1.87
C THR A 26 -22.27 -6.89 2.83
N PHE A 27 -22.92 -6.23 3.79
CA PHE A 27 -23.74 -6.90 4.79
C PHE A 27 -24.90 -6.00 5.21
N GLU A 28 -26.05 -6.59 5.51
CA GLU A 28 -27.23 -5.89 5.96
C GLU A 28 -27.76 -6.57 7.22
N SER A 29 -28.14 -5.74 8.19
CA SER A 29 -28.79 -6.13 9.44
C SER A 29 -30.02 -5.26 9.65
N ASP A 30 -30.84 -5.59 10.65
CA ASP A 30 -32.04 -4.82 10.99
C ASP A 30 -31.75 -3.34 11.34
N ARG A 31 -30.50 -2.99 11.66
CA ARG A 31 -30.11 -1.64 12.08
C ARG A 31 -29.22 -0.91 11.09
N ARG A 32 -28.31 -1.63 10.44
CA ARG A 32 -27.25 -1.06 9.61
C ARG A 32 -27.08 -1.83 8.31
N LYS A 33 -26.71 -1.09 7.27
CA LYS A 33 -26.28 -1.60 5.97
C LYS A 33 -24.87 -1.15 5.70
N THR A 34 -24.03 -2.08 5.27
CA THR A 34 -22.65 -1.83 4.83
C THR A 34 -22.53 -2.15 3.34
N GLU A 35 -21.93 -1.23 2.58
CA GLU A 35 -21.73 -1.35 1.14
C GLU A 35 -20.29 -1.03 0.76
N LEU A 36 -19.74 -1.79 -0.21
CA LEU A 36 -18.42 -1.51 -0.75
C LEU A 36 -18.44 -0.22 -1.59
N VAL A 37 -17.64 0.77 -1.20
CA VAL A 37 -17.41 1.98 -2.01
C VAL A 37 -16.30 1.74 -3.03
N LYS A 38 -15.19 1.15 -2.58
CA LYS A 38 -14.00 0.92 -3.43
C LYS A 38 -13.18 -0.24 -2.89
N ALA A 39 -12.66 -1.08 -3.78
CA ALA A 39 -11.68 -2.10 -3.44
C ALA A 39 -10.49 -2.04 -4.41
N CYS A 40 -9.29 -2.26 -3.89
CA CYS A 40 -8.06 -2.37 -4.66
C CYS A 40 -7.12 -3.42 -4.08
N LYS A 41 -6.35 -4.07 -4.95
CA LYS A 41 -5.35 -5.08 -4.56
C LYS A 41 -3.94 -4.53 -4.75
N VAL A 42 -3.10 -4.64 -3.73
CA VAL A 42 -1.67 -4.32 -3.79
C VAL A 42 -0.88 -5.54 -3.33
N GLY A 43 -0.18 -6.19 -4.27
CA GLY A 43 0.45 -7.49 -3.99
C GLY A 43 -0.60 -8.55 -3.70
N SER A 44 -0.54 -9.16 -2.51
CA SER A 44 -1.50 -10.16 -2.02
C SER A 44 -2.50 -9.59 -1.00
N THR A 45 -2.56 -8.26 -0.84
CA THR A 45 -3.45 -7.61 0.12
C THR A 45 -4.53 -6.83 -0.61
N TRP A 46 -5.77 -7.01 -0.19
CA TRP A 46 -6.88 -6.17 -0.61
C TRP A 46 -7.13 -5.09 0.44
N TYR A 47 -7.41 -3.89 -0.05
CA TYR A 47 -7.87 -2.75 0.72
C TYR A 47 -9.25 -2.38 0.21
N ALA A 48 -10.18 -2.12 1.13
CA ALA A 48 -11.54 -1.73 0.82
C ALA A 48 -11.97 -0.53 1.66
N ALA A 49 -12.74 0.37 1.06
CA ALA A 49 -13.52 1.38 1.75
C ALA A 49 -14.96 0.87 1.82
N ALA A 50 -15.47 0.67 3.04
CA ALA A 50 -16.81 0.15 3.29
C ALA A 50 -17.65 1.22 4.00
N LYS A 51 -18.77 1.59 3.38
CA LYS A 51 -19.68 2.62 3.86
C LYS A 51 -20.81 1.99 4.66
N VAL A 52 -21.04 2.49 5.85
CA VAL A 52 -22.11 2.08 6.77
C VAL A 52 -23.18 3.15 6.82
N THR A 53 -24.44 2.74 6.71
CA THR A 53 -25.63 3.59 6.83
C THR A 53 -26.62 2.93 7.79
N SER A 54 -27.42 3.72 8.51
CA SER A 54 -28.53 3.19 9.29
C SER A 54 -29.75 2.94 8.40
N ILE A 55 -30.45 1.83 8.61
CA ILE A 55 -31.63 1.46 7.81
C ILE A 55 -32.79 2.45 7.99
N ASP A 56 -32.94 3.00 9.20
CA ASP A 56 -33.98 3.97 9.55
C ASP A 56 -33.67 5.40 9.07
N GLY A 57 -32.53 5.61 8.39
CA GLY A 57 -32.08 6.91 7.92
C GLY A 57 -31.52 7.83 9.00
N SER A 58 -31.39 7.36 10.25
CA SER A 58 -30.73 8.11 11.31
C SER A 58 -29.21 8.17 11.09
N PRO A 59 -28.53 9.24 11.53
CA PRO A 59 -27.08 9.29 11.49
C PRO A 59 -26.43 8.10 12.22
N VAL A 60 -25.41 7.50 11.63
CA VAL A 60 -24.67 6.40 12.26
C VAL A 60 -23.91 6.94 13.46
N GLU A 61 -24.28 6.47 14.65
CA GLU A 61 -23.52 6.70 15.88
C GLU A 61 -22.33 5.74 15.96
N ASP A 62 -21.12 6.27 15.99
CA ASP A 62 -19.89 5.49 16.06
C ASP A 62 -18.88 6.11 17.04
N THR A 63 -18.07 5.30 17.72
CA THR A 63 -17.09 5.79 18.70
C THR A 63 -15.76 6.18 18.07
N THR A 64 -15.46 5.65 16.88
CA THR A 64 -14.17 5.77 16.19
C THR A 64 -14.25 6.81 15.07
N TYR A 65 -15.33 6.78 14.29
CA TYR A 65 -15.49 7.61 13.11
C TYR A 65 -16.37 8.83 13.37
N VAL A 66 -16.02 9.95 12.75
CA VAL A 66 -16.90 11.12 12.61
C VAL A 66 -17.95 10.78 11.57
N THR A 67 -19.22 11.04 11.88
CA THR A 67 -20.33 10.83 10.94
C THR A 67 -20.27 11.88 9.83
N ASP A 68 -20.32 11.42 8.59
CA ASP A 68 -20.32 12.27 7.39
C ASP A 68 -21.63 13.07 7.28
N ALA A 69 -21.64 14.08 6.42
CA ALA A 69 -22.79 14.98 6.25
C ALA A 69 -24.08 14.28 5.81
N ASP A 70 -23.98 13.12 5.16
CA ASP A 70 -25.11 12.29 4.74
C ASP A 70 -25.56 11.29 5.84
N GLY A 71 -25.00 11.40 7.05
CA GLY A 71 -25.33 10.52 8.17
C GLY A 71 -24.62 9.17 8.14
N SER A 72 -23.71 8.92 7.19
CA SER A 72 -22.97 7.66 7.07
C SER A 72 -21.59 7.72 7.72
N ILE A 73 -20.91 6.57 7.78
CA ILE A 73 -19.46 6.50 8.02
C ILE A 73 -18.83 5.58 6.98
N THR A 74 -17.57 5.79 6.64
CA THR A 74 -16.79 4.94 5.74
C THR A 74 -15.46 4.57 6.39
N PHE A 75 -15.21 3.27 6.55
CA PHE A 75 -14.00 2.76 7.20
C PHE A 75 -13.14 1.94 6.25
N GLY A 76 -11.84 1.86 6.57
CA GLY A 76 -10.88 1.03 5.85
C GLY A 76 -10.91 -0.43 6.33
N ALA A 77 -11.09 -1.38 5.41
CA ALA A 77 -10.91 -2.81 5.64
C ALA A 77 -9.70 -3.35 4.89
N VAL A 78 -8.92 -4.21 5.53
CA VAL A 78 -7.71 -4.83 5.00
C VAL A 78 -7.87 -6.35 5.02
N PHE A 79 -7.66 -6.98 3.87
CA PHE A 79 -7.72 -8.43 3.72
C PHE A 79 -6.36 -8.93 3.24
N LEU A 80 -5.65 -9.63 4.11
CA LEU A 80 -4.49 -10.42 3.70
C LEU A 80 -5.02 -11.65 2.98
N THR A 81 -4.56 -11.91 1.75
CA THR A 81 -4.98 -13.10 0.98
C THR A 81 -3.81 -14.02 0.71
N ARG A 82 -4.10 -15.32 0.66
CA ARG A 82 -3.12 -16.36 0.36
C ARG A 82 -3.80 -17.53 -0.34
N TYR A 83 -3.03 -18.23 -1.16
CA TYR A 83 -3.39 -19.55 -1.67
C TYR A 83 -2.58 -20.62 -0.94
N ASP A 84 -3.25 -21.69 -0.51
CA ASP A 84 -2.63 -22.88 0.10
C ASP A 84 -3.32 -24.14 -0.42
N ASP A 85 -2.56 -25.07 -0.98
CA ASP A 85 -3.07 -26.27 -1.69
C ASP A 85 -4.27 -25.99 -2.64
N GLY A 86 -4.17 -24.91 -3.41
CA GLY A 86 -5.21 -24.48 -4.35
C GLY A 86 -6.47 -23.88 -3.69
N CYS A 87 -6.52 -23.83 -2.35
CA CYS A 87 -7.59 -23.19 -1.59
C CYS A 87 -7.22 -21.72 -1.35
N TRP A 88 -8.17 -20.82 -1.62
CA TRP A 88 -8.02 -19.41 -1.29
C TRP A 88 -8.37 -19.18 0.17
N GLY A 89 -7.57 -18.35 0.84
CA GLY A 89 -7.84 -17.93 2.20
C GLY A 89 -7.57 -16.46 2.42
N TYR A 90 -8.22 -15.91 3.43
CA TYR A 90 -8.06 -14.54 3.85
C TYR A 90 -7.97 -14.40 5.36
N LYS A 91 -7.42 -13.26 5.78
CA LYS A 91 -7.50 -12.74 7.14
C LYS A 91 -7.84 -11.27 7.05
N ASP A 92 -8.98 -10.89 7.60
CA ASP A 92 -9.50 -9.53 7.59
C ASP A 92 -9.20 -8.79 8.90
N MET A 93 -9.16 -7.46 8.78
CA MET A 93 -9.02 -6.51 9.86
C MET A 93 -9.45 -5.13 9.39
N GLU A 94 -10.02 -4.36 10.29
CA GLU A 94 -10.32 -2.95 10.10
C GLU A 94 -9.07 -2.09 10.35
N GLU A 95 -9.03 -0.88 9.81
CA GLU A 95 -7.95 0.08 10.06
C GLU A 95 -7.76 0.41 11.55
N SER A 96 -8.85 0.40 12.33
CA SER A 96 -8.83 0.60 13.79
C SER A 96 -8.04 -0.47 14.55
N ALA A 97 -7.77 -1.62 13.94
CA ALA A 97 -6.89 -2.65 14.51
C ALA A 97 -5.39 -2.41 14.23
N GLY A 98 -5.03 -1.34 13.51
CA GLY A 98 -3.64 -1.00 13.16
C GLY A 98 -2.93 -2.05 12.31
N PRO A 99 -3.44 -2.43 11.12
CA PRO A 99 -2.84 -3.47 10.27
C PRO A 99 -1.35 -3.19 9.98
N ASN A 100 -0.48 -4.20 9.99
CA ASN A 100 0.90 -3.97 9.57
C ASN A 100 0.98 -3.60 8.07
N GLU A 101 0.20 -4.30 7.24
CA GLU A 101 0.03 -3.99 5.82
C GLU A 101 -0.63 -2.61 5.60
N SER A 102 0.21 -1.63 5.27
CA SER A 102 -0.13 -0.20 5.19
C SER A 102 0.25 0.38 3.83
N ARG A 103 -0.31 -0.20 2.76
CA ARG A 103 -0.04 0.19 1.36
C ARG A 103 -1.32 0.55 0.61
N ALA A 104 -2.36 0.95 1.34
CA ALA A 104 -3.61 1.38 0.74
C ALA A 104 -3.35 2.61 -0.16
N PRO A 105 -3.90 2.65 -1.39
CA PRO A 105 -3.78 3.82 -2.27
C PRO A 105 -4.40 5.06 -1.65
N LEU A 106 -3.83 6.24 -1.93
CA LEU A 106 -4.31 7.53 -1.40
C LEU A 106 -5.78 7.79 -1.73
N GLY A 107 -6.20 7.54 -2.98
CA GLY A 107 -7.59 7.68 -3.38
C GLY A 107 -8.55 6.62 -2.80
N LEU A 108 -8.09 5.70 -1.94
CA LEU A 108 -8.94 4.92 -1.05
C LEU A 108 -9.01 5.59 0.32
N ILE A 109 -7.87 6.03 0.86
CA ILE A 109 -7.78 6.78 2.13
C ILE A 109 -8.66 8.04 2.11
N GLU A 110 -8.70 8.76 0.99
CA GLU A 110 -9.53 9.96 0.78
C GLU A 110 -11.04 9.70 0.85
N LEU A 111 -11.48 8.45 0.73
CA LEU A 111 -12.90 8.07 0.81
C LEU A 111 -13.34 7.74 2.25
N LEU A 112 -12.40 7.63 3.18
CA LEU A 112 -12.69 7.21 4.54
C LEU A 112 -13.13 8.42 5.36
N SER A 113 -14.11 8.24 6.23
CA SER A 113 -14.58 9.30 7.12
C SER A 113 -13.48 9.68 8.11
N ASP A 114 -13.54 10.92 8.60
CA ASP A 114 -12.59 11.41 9.58
C ASP A 114 -12.65 10.60 10.88
N LEU A 115 -11.54 10.59 11.61
CA LEU A 115 -11.41 9.89 12.89
C LEU A 115 -11.64 10.87 14.03
N LYS A 116 -12.34 10.43 15.07
CA LYS A 116 -12.56 11.23 16.28
C LYS A 116 -11.30 11.41 17.12
N ASP A 117 -10.44 10.38 17.13
CA ASP A 117 -9.21 10.35 17.90
C ASP A 117 -7.98 10.43 16.97
N PRO A 118 -7.20 11.52 17.04
CA PRO A 118 -5.99 11.68 16.24
C PRO A 118 -4.84 10.74 16.66
N ASP A 119 -4.87 10.16 17.86
CA ASP A 119 -3.83 9.26 18.36
C ASP A 119 -4.23 7.77 18.25
N SER A 120 -5.24 7.49 17.42
CA SER A 120 -5.76 6.13 17.21
C SER A 120 -4.91 5.30 16.25
N TYR A 121 -4.98 3.97 16.40
CA TYR A 121 -4.31 3.04 15.47
C TYR A 121 -4.76 3.18 14.01
N ALA A 122 -6.01 3.63 13.79
CA ALA A 122 -6.50 3.93 12.45
C ALA A 122 -5.74 5.11 11.84
N GLN A 123 -5.51 6.17 12.61
CA GLN A 123 -4.77 7.34 12.14
C GLN A 123 -3.31 6.98 11.83
N ASP A 124 -2.66 6.21 12.69
CA ASP A 124 -1.30 5.69 12.46
C ASP A 124 -1.24 4.83 11.19
N TRP A 125 -2.24 3.97 10.96
CA TRP A 125 -2.31 3.16 9.76
C TRP A 125 -2.50 4.00 8.49
N ARG A 126 -3.40 4.99 8.52
CA ARG A 126 -3.60 5.93 7.41
C ARG A 126 -2.32 6.71 7.12
N GLN A 127 -1.60 7.15 8.15
CA GLN A 127 -0.34 7.87 7.99
C GLN A 127 0.73 7.00 7.35
N ARG A 128 0.92 5.75 7.81
CA ARG A 128 1.85 4.81 7.16
C ARG A 128 1.51 4.52 5.70
N CYS A 129 0.22 4.51 5.34
CA CYS A 129 -0.20 4.41 3.94
C CYS A 129 0.23 5.64 3.13
N ARG A 130 0.10 6.84 3.69
CA ARG A 130 0.57 8.09 3.06
C ARG A 130 2.09 8.11 2.92
N ASP A 131 2.80 7.73 3.97
CA ASP A 131 4.26 7.65 3.96
C ASP A 131 4.75 6.67 2.88
N TRP A 132 4.12 5.50 2.77
CA TRP A 132 4.42 4.53 1.72
C TRP A 132 4.20 5.09 0.31
N ALA A 133 3.11 5.82 0.11
CA ALA A 133 2.79 6.46 -1.16
C ALA A 133 3.77 7.59 -1.51
N ALA A 134 4.30 8.30 -0.51
CA ALA A 134 5.28 9.36 -0.67
C ALA A 134 6.68 8.86 -1.07
N ILE A 135 6.97 7.56 -0.90
CA ILE A 135 8.26 6.99 -1.31
C ILE A 135 8.45 7.14 -2.82
N PRO A 136 9.53 7.82 -3.27
CA PRO A 136 9.78 8.07 -4.69
C PRO A 136 9.92 6.78 -5.51
N ASP A 137 9.46 6.83 -6.76
CA ASP A 137 9.73 5.80 -7.75
C ASP A 137 10.87 6.26 -8.67
N TYR A 138 11.99 5.54 -8.60
CA TYR A 138 13.18 5.83 -9.41
C TYR A 138 13.21 5.05 -10.73
N GLN A 139 13.79 5.68 -11.75
CA GLN A 139 13.99 5.11 -13.08
C GLN A 139 15.33 4.41 -13.18
N GLU A 140 15.48 3.54 -14.19
CA GLU A 140 16.75 2.90 -14.47
C GLU A 140 17.85 3.93 -14.79
N GLY A 141 18.98 3.81 -14.12
CA GLY A 141 20.13 4.70 -14.22
C GLY A 141 20.12 5.87 -13.22
N ASP A 142 19.04 6.10 -12.48
CA ASP A 142 19.03 7.13 -11.44
C ASP A 142 20.00 6.77 -10.30
N ARG A 143 20.81 7.74 -9.89
CA ARG A 143 21.71 7.64 -8.72
C ARG A 143 21.00 8.19 -7.49
N ILE A 144 20.93 7.37 -6.45
CA ILE A 144 20.06 7.57 -5.29
C ILE A 144 20.92 7.48 -4.04
N LYS A 145 20.79 8.46 -3.14
CA LYS A 145 21.32 8.41 -1.78
C LYS A 145 20.22 8.00 -0.83
N LEU A 146 20.41 6.88 -0.15
CA LEU A 146 19.49 6.41 0.89
C LEU A 146 19.58 7.33 2.11
N ALA A 147 18.45 7.53 2.79
CA ALA A 147 18.37 8.39 3.98
C ALA A 147 19.35 7.94 5.08
N ALA A 148 19.49 6.62 5.25
CA ALA A 148 20.46 5.99 6.14
C ALA A 148 21.16 4.83 5.43
N PRO A 149 22.42 4.50 5.79
CA PRO A 149 23.09 3.32 5.28
C PRO A 149 22.30 2.04 5.59
N VAL A 150 22.14 1.18 4.58
CA VAL A 150 21.47 -0.12 4.73
C VAL A 150 22.52 -1.21 4.89
N THR A 151 22.42 -1.98 5.98
CA THR A 151 23.28 -3.15 6.23
C THR A 151 22.82 -4.34 5.40
N LEU A 152 23.75 -4.94 4.67
CA LEU A 152 23.55 -6.11 3.83
C LEU A 152 23.80 -7.40 4.60
N THR A 153 23.41 -8.53 4.02
CA THR A 153 23.55 -9.86 4.65
C THR A 153 25.00 -10.26 4.92
N ASP A 154 25.95 -9.73 4.15
CA ASP A 154 27.39 -9.94 4.34
C ASP A 154 28.03 -8.98 5.36
N GLY A 155 27.23 -8.13 6.00
CA GLY A 155 27.68 -7.12 6.97
C GLY A 155 28.20 -5.82 6.34
N SER A 156 28.32 -5.74 5.02
CA SER A 156 28.66 -4.49 4.34
C SER A 156 27.48 -3.51 4.40
N THR A 157 27.76 -2.22 4.26
CA THR A 157 26.72 -1.18 4.17
C THR A 157 26.66 -0.61 2.76
N CYS A 158 25.50 -0.12 2.37
CA CYS A 158 25.37 0.68 1.16
C CYS A 158 24.53 1.92 1.46
N GLN A 159 24.99 3.08 1.00
CA GLN A 159 24.25 4.33 1.12
C GLN A 159 23.93 4.94 -0.24
N ILE A 160 24.83 4.83 -1.21
CA ILE A 160 24.60 5.34 -2.55
C ILE A 160 24.47 4.19 -3.53
N VAL A 161 23.38 4.21 -4.28
CA VAL A 161 23.03 3.14 -5.21
C VAL A 161 22.51 3.69 -6.53
N THR A 162 22.73 2.95 -7.61
CA THR A 162 22.14 3.26 -8.93
C THR A 162 21.03 2.27 -9.24
N ALA A 163 19.84 2.76 -9.55
CA ALA A 163 18.73 1.92 -9.96
C ALA A 163 19.04 1.17 -11.26
N THR A 164 18.92 -0.15 -11.26
CA THR A 164 19.23 -0.99 -12.42
C THR A 164 18.35 -2.24 -12.45
N HIS A 165 18.58 -3.11 -13.42
CA HIS A 165 17.86 -4.35 -13.56
C HIS A 165 18.79 -5.49 -13.94
N TYR A 166 18.44 -6.68 -13.47
CA TYR A 166 19.01 -7.91 -13.98
C TYR A 166 17.91 -8.75 -14.63
N ARG A 167 18.30 -9.60 -15.57
CA ARG A 167 17.38 -10.57 -16.19
C ARG A 167 17.50 -11.92 -15.50
N ARG A 168 16.36 -12.51 -15.16
CA ARG A 168 16.24 -13.91 -14.76
C ARG A 168 15.28 -14.59 -15.73
N GLY A 169 15.84 -15.29 -16.72
CA GLY A 169 15.07 -15.78 -17.86
C GLY A 169 14.42 -14.62 -18.62
N ARG A 170 13.11 -14.70 -18.87
CA ARG A 170 12.34 -13.63 -19.53
C ARG A 170 11.97 -12.45 -18.61
N GLN A 171 12.22 -12.55 -17.31
CA GLN A 171 11.80 -11.54 -16.34
C GLN A 171 12.88 -10.50 -16.09
N LYS A 172 12.54 -9.22 -16.27
CA LYS A 172 13.35 -8.07 -15.83
C LYS A 172 13.05 -7.81 -14.35
N ARG A 173 14.07 -7.90 -13.50
CA ARG A 173 13.95 -7.74 -12.03
C ARG A 173 14.73 -6.50 -11.60
N ARG A 174 14.09 -5.63 -10.82
CA ARG A 174 14.72 -4.42 -10.28
C ARG A 174 15.77 -4.80 -9.25
N CYS A 175 16.93 -4.17 -9.35
CA CYS A 175 17.99 -4.21 -8.36
C CYS A 175 18.69 -2.85 -8.35
N TYR A 176 19.68 -2.73 -7.49
CA TYR A 176 20.45 -1.51 -7.34
C TYR A 176 21.93 -1.86 -7.36
N ARG A 177 22.72 -1.10 -8.08
CA ARG A 177 24.17 -1.22 -8.08
C ARG A 177 24.73 -0.34 -6.97
N ILE A 178 25.47 -0.94 -6.05
CA ILE A 178 26.17 -0.22 -4.99
C ILE A 178 27.32 0.56 -5.61
N GLU A 179 27.44 1.84 -5.29
CA GLU A 179 28.49 2.68 -5.86
C GLU A 179 29.89 2.26 -5.41
N GLU A 180 30.06 1.98 -4.12
CA GLU A 180 31.35 1.65 -3.50
C GLU A 180 31.94 0.32 -3.99
N THR A 181 31.10 -0.71 -4.14
CA THR A 181 31.57 -2.08 -4.45
C THR A 181 31.25 -2.51 -5.88
N GLY A 182 30.36 -1.79 -6.58
CA GLY A 182 29.82 -2.20 -7.88
C GLY A 182 28.87 -3.41 -7.81
N GLY A 183 28.64 -3.97 -6.62
CA GLY A 183 27.79 -5.14 -6.38
C GLY A 183 26.31 -4.84 -6.64
N LEU A 184 25.52 -5.89 -6.88
CA LEU A 184 24.08 -5.77 -7.09
C LEU A 184 23.31 -6.20 -5.83
N VAL A 185 22.42 -5.33 -5.36
CA VAL A 185 21.54 -5.57 -4.21
C VAL A 185 20.07 -5.41 -4.59
N ARG A 186 19.18 -6.10 -3.87
CA ARG A 186 17.74 -5.82 -3.92
C ARG A 186 17.35 -5.05 -2.67
N LEU A 187 16.83 -3.86 -2.87
CA LEU A 187 16.26 -3.05 -1.80
C LEU A 187 14.73 -3.10 -1.86
N SER A 188 14.10 -3.13 -0.69
CA SER A 188 12.65 -2.97 -0.60
C SER A 188 12.29 -1.51 -0.91
N LYS A 189 11.03 -1.24 -1.31
CA LYS A 189 10.58 0.15 -1.48
C LYS A 189 10.69 0.93 -0.16
N ALA A 190 10.42 0.31 1.00
CA ALA A 190 10.60 0.94 2.31
C ALA A 190 12.02 1.46 2.56
N SER A 191 13.04 0.78 2.03
CA SER A 191 14.45 1.21 2.14
C SER A 191 14.74 2.52 1.40
N LEU A 192 13.84 2.96 0.52
CA LEU A 192 13.95 4.22 -0.22
C LEU A 192 13.20 5.38 0.47
N ALA A 193 12.56 5.15 1.62
CA ALA A 193 11.90 6.22 2.37
C ALA A 193 12.93 7.31 2.74
N GLY A 194 12.59 8.57 2.44
CA GLY A 194 13.48 9.73 2.66
C GLY A 194 14.74 9.76 1.79
N SER A 195 14.84 8.90 0.77
CA SER A 195 15.99 8.91 -0.14
C SER A 195 15.98 10.13 -1.06
N GLU A 196 17.18 10.51 -1.50
CA GLU A 196 17.43 11.68 -2.34
C GLU A 196 17.95 11.25 -3.72
N LEU A 197 17.45 11.88 -4.78
CA LEU A 197 17.96 11.70 -6.14
C LEU A 197 19.22 12.55 -6.33
N LEU A 198 20.39 11.91 -6.44
CA LEU A 198 21.65 12.61 -6.70
C LEU A 198 21.80 13.03 -8.16
N SER A 199 21.36 12.18 -9.10
CA SER A 199 21.33 12.52 -10.52
C SER A 199 20.39 11.58 -11.28
N SER A 200 19.75 12.11 -12.32
CA SER A 200 18.89 11.31 -13.20
C SER A 200 19.61 10.92 -14.49
N ALA A 201 19.39 9.69 -14.93
CA ALA A 201 19.84 9.22 -16.24
C ALA A 201 19.24 10.03 -17.40
N LYS A 202 18.05 10.60 -17.23
CA LYS A 202 17.40 11.45 -18.26
C LYS A 202 18.03 12.85 -18.36
N GLY A 203 18.50 13.41 -17.25
CA GLY A 203 19.16 14.73 -17.24
C GLY A 203 20.48 14.70 -17.99
N ALA A 204 21.27 13.63 -17.85
CA ALA A 204 22.54 13.48 -18.57
C ALA A 204 22.38 13.33 -20.09
N ALA A 205 21.20 12.88 -20.57
CA ALA A 205 20.92 12.66 -22.00
C ALA A 205 20.23 13.86 -22.69
N SER A 206 19.73 14.85 -21.94
CA SER A 206 19.02 16.00 -22.52
C SER A 206 19.40 17.30 -21.77
N PRO A 207 20.12 18.24 -22.43
CA PRO A 207 20.54 19.50 -21.82
C PRO A 207 19.38 20.32 -21.24
N VAL A 208 18.23 20.31 -21.93
CA VAL A 208 17.02 21.04 -21.52
C VAL A 208 16.42 20.48 -20.22
N LEU A 209 16.50 19.17 -20.01
CA LEU A 209 16.02 18.52 -18.78
C LEU A 209 17.01 18.69 -17.63
N ALA A 210 18.31 18.77 -17.91
CA ALA A 210 19.33 19.06 -16.89
C ALA A 210 19.13 20.45 -16.27
N GLU A 211 18.89 21.47 -17.11
CA GLU A 211 18.62 22.83 -16.64
C GLU A 211 17.33 22.92 -15.80
N TYR A 212 16.26 22.22 -16.21
CA TYR A 212 15.00 22.20 -15.47
C TYR A 212 15.15 21.57 -14.07
N LEU A 213 15.93 20.49 -13.96
CA LEU A 213 16.14 19.80 -12.68
C LEU A 213 17.06 20.58 -11.74
N ALA A 214 18.03 21.32 -12.28
CA ALA A 214 18.94 22.15 -11.48
C ALA A 214 18.25 23.38 -10.84
N GLY A 215 17.13 23.85 -11.39
CA GLY A 215 16.41 25.03 -10.90
C GLY A 215 15.40 24.78 -9.76
N ARG A 216 15.43 23.60 -9.11
CA ARG A 216 14.48 23.20 -8.06
C ARG A 216 15.06 23.11 -6.64
N GLU A 217 16.27 23.62 -6.40
CA GLU A 217 16.86 23.79 -5.06
C GLU A 217 16.16 24.89 -4.24
#